data_AF-A0A103S039-F1
#
_entry.id   AF-A0A103S039-F1
#
_cell.length_a   1.000
_cell.length_b   1.000
_cell.length_c   1.000
_cell.angle_alpha   90.00
_cell.angle_beta   90.00
_cell.angle_gamma   90.00
#
_symmetry.space_group_name_H-M   'P 1'
#
loop_
_entity.id
_entity.type
_entity.pdbx_description
1 polymer ?
#
loop_
_entity_poly.entity_id
_entity_poly.type
_entity_poly.pdbx_seq_one_letter_code
_entity_poly.pdbx_strand_id
1 'polypeptide(L)'
;MHLWPHTATVMGALGLQDGALKYGRGNYRASPVRASIYYDAAIRHLFGWFSGRPCDPDSGLPDLAHALACLAIVVDADAAGTLIDDRDYNSGYPKFIAEMTQHVKRLQEMHADKEPRHFTIKDAA
;
A
#
# COMPACT_ATOMS: atom_id res chain seq x y z
N MET A 1 -1.93 -21.41 -5.79
CA MET A 1 -3.14 -20.69 -6.25
C MET A 1 -4.26 -20.65 -5.20
N HIS A 2 -4.48 -21.65 -4.33
CA HIS A 2 -5.55 -21.62 -3.32
C HIS A 2 -5.24 -20.78 -2.05
N LEU A 3 -4.00 -20.29 -1.90
CA LEU A 3 -3.57 -19.50 -0.74
C LEU A 3 -3.89 -18.01 -0.87
N TRP A 4 -4.17 -17.52 -2.08
CA TRP A 4 -4.54 -16.12 -2.28
C TRP A 4 -6.04 -15.93 -1.98
N PRO A 5 -6.42 -15.03 -1.05
CA PRO A 5 -7.82 -14.84 -0.71
C PRO A 5 -8.64 -14.32 -1.91
N HIS A 6 -9.73 -14.99 -2.25
CA HIS A 6 -10.64 -14.55 -3.32
C HIS A 6 -11.26 -13.17 -3.04
N THR A 7 -11.43 -12.80 -1.77
CA THR A 7 -11.89 -11.45 -1.38
C THR A 7 -10.92 -10.35 -1.82
N ALA A 8 -9.60 -10.59 -1.68
CA ALA A 8 -8.59 -9.68 -2.19
C ALA A 8 -8.57 -9.64 -3.72
N THR A 9 -8.81 -10.77 -4.39
CA THR A 9 -8.99 -10.80 -5.86
C THR A 9 -10.14 -9.90 -6.30
N VAL A 10 -11.31 -9.98 -5.65
CA VAL A 10 -12.47 -9.15 -5.99
C VAL A 10 -12.16 -7.66 -5.81
N MET A 11 -11.53 -7.29 -4.69
CA MET A 11 -11.15 -5.90 -4.41
C MET A 11 -10.15 -5.35 -5.43
N GLY A 12 -9.06 -6.08 -5.68
CA GLY A 12 -8.06 -5.68 -6.67
C GLY A 12 -8.64 -5.62 -8.09
N ALA A 13 -9.54 -6.55 -8.45
CA ALA A 13 -10.21 -6.55 -9.75
C ALA A 13 -11.07 -5.29 -9.96
N LEU A 14 -11.77 -4.80 -8.93
CA LEU A 14 -12.54 -3.55 -9.02
C LEU A 14 -11.63 -2.33 -9.24
N GLY A 15 -10.51 -2.24 -8.51
CA GLY A 15 -9.53 -1.17 -8.72
C GLY A 15 -8.93 -1.20 -10.13
N LEU A 16 -8.57 -2.40 -10.62
CA LEU A 16 -8.10 -2.57 -12.00
C LEU A 16 -9.18 -2.28 -13.04
N GLN A 17 -10.45 -2.56 -12.75
CA GLN A 17 -11.56 -2.24 -13.63
C GLN A 17 -11.74 -0.72 -13.78
N ASP A 18 -11.64 0.06 -12.69
CA ASP A 18 -11.64 1.52 -12.75
C ASP A 18 -10.48 2.04 -13.63
N GLY A 19 -9.26 1.52 -13.41
CA GLY A 19 -8.11 1.84 -14.25
C GLY A 19 -8.29 1.46 -15.73
N ALA A 20 -8.87 0.28 -16.01
CA ALA A 20 -9.12 -0.18 -17.36
C ALA A 20 -10.11 0.72 -18.13
N LEU A 21 -11.11 1.27 -17.44
CA LEU A 21 -12.07 2.21 -18.02
C LEU A 21 -11.43 3.58 -18.32
N LYS A 22 -10.44 4.00 -17.51
CA LYS A 22 -9.74 5.29 -17.68
C LYS A 22 -8.59 5.24 -18.68
N TYR A 23 -7.82 4.15 -18.69
CA TYR A 23 -6.51 4.09 -19.34
C TYR A 23 -6.33 2.90 -20.27
N GLY A 24 -7.36 2.06 -20.42
CA GLY A 24 -7.33 0.84 -21.22
C GLY A 24 -6.88 -0.39 -20.42
N ARG A 25 -7.51 -1.53 -20.72
CA ARG A 25 -7.25 -2.81 -20.03
C ARG A 25 -5.83 -3.30 -20.29
N GLY A 26 -5.07 -3.55 -19.22
CA GLY A 26 -3.75 -4.16 -19.30
C GLY A 26 -2.68 -3.27 -19.93
N ASN A 27 -2.91 -1.96 -20.01
CA ASN A 27 -1.99 -1.00 -20.61
C ASN A 27 -0.58 -1.04 -19.99
N TYR A 28 -0.47 -1.38 -18.70
CA TYR A 28 0.78 -1.59 -17.97
C TYR A 28 1.67 -2.69 -18.53
N ARG A 29 1.17 -3.58 -19.40
CA ARG A 29 1.97 -4.59 -20.11
C ARG A 29 2.57 -4.07 -21.43
N ALA A 30 2.09 -2.93 -21.92
CA ALA A 30 2.50 -2.36 -23.20
C ALA A 30 3.14 -0.97 -23.07
N SER A 31 3.03 -0.34 -21.90
CA SER A 31 3.53 0.99 -21.62
C SER A 31 4.47 0.96 -20.41
N PRO A 32 5.53 1.79 -20.37
CA PRO A 32 6.43 1.83 -19.24
C PRO A 32 5.73 2.22 -17.94
N VAL A 33 5.99 1.47 -16.86
CA VAL A 33 5.41 1.65 -15.53
C VAL A 33 6.51 2.07 -14.57
N ARG A 34 6.42 3.24 -13.94
CA ARG A 34 7.40 3.64 -12.90
C ARG A 34 7.00 3.08 -11.55
N ALA A 35 7.91 2.39 -10.88
CA ALA A 35 7.68 1.81 -9.56
C ALA A 35 7.27 2.89 -8.53
N SER A 36 7.95 4.04 -8.54
CA SER A 36 7.70 5.18 -7.64
C SER A 36 6.25 5.68 -7.66
N ILE A 37 5.67 5.82 -8.86
CA ILE A 37 4.30 6.33 -9.04
C ILE A 37 3.26 5.42 -8.37
N TYR A 38 3.40 4.11 -8.57
CA TYR A 38 2.46 3.14 -8.00
C TYR A 38 2.73 2.88 -6.51
N TYR A 39 3.98 3.00 -6.07
CA TYR A 39 4.32 3.02 -4.64
C TYR A 39 3.64 4.20 -3.92
N ASP A 40 3.78 5.43 -4.45
CA ASP A 40 3.18 6.63 -3.88
C ASP A 40 1.65 6.55 -3.89
N ALA A 41 1.05 6.06 -4.98
CA ALA A 41 -0.39 5.86 -5.07
C ALA A 41 -0.88 4.84 -4.03
N ALA A 42 -0.22 3.67 -3.92
CA ALA A 42 -0.57 2.66 -2.93
C ALA A 42 -0.51 3.22 -1.50
N ILE A 43 0.55 3.97 -1.17
CA ILE A 43 0.70 4.58 0.14
C ILE A 43 -0.40 5.60 0.43
N ARG A 44 -0.78 6.45 -0.53
CA ARG A 44 -1.90 7.41 -0.33
C ARG A 44 -3.20 6.71 0.00
N HIS A 45 -3.51 5.59 -0.65
CA HIS A 45 -4.70 4.79 -0.34
C HIS A 45 -4.58 4.11 1.02
N LEU A 46 -3.41 3.56 1.38
CA LEU A 46 -3.17 2.98 2.69
C LEU A 46 -3.29 4.02 3.82
N PHE A 47 -2.77 5.23 3.61
CA PHE A 47 -2.92 6.34 4.55
C PHE A 47 -4.37 6.79 4.70
N GLY A 48 -5.11 6.87 3.59
CA GLY A 48 -6.55 7.14 3.62
C GLY A 48 -7.29 6.10 4.46
N TRP A 49 -7.13 4.82 4.10
CA TRP A 49 -7.75 3.71 4.81
C TRP A 49 -7.40 3.68 6.30
N PHE A 50 -6.11 3.81 6.64
CA PHE A 50 -5.65 3.77 8.02
C PHE A 50 -6.16 4.96 8.85
N SER A 51 -6.41 6.10 8.20
CA SER A 51 -7.03 7.28 8.80
C SER A 51 -8.56 7.17 8.91
N GLY A 52 -9.14 6.01 8.62
CA GLY A 52 -10.57 5.77 8.72
C GLY A 52 -11.38 6.16 7.49
N ARG A 53 -10.73 6.50 6.36
CA ARG A 53 -11.44 6.78 5.10
C ARG A 53 -11.97 5.46 4.51
N PRO A 54 -13.30 5.30 4.32
CA PRO A 54 -13.85 4.05 3.82
C PRO A 54 -13.61 3.87 2.31
N CYS A 55 -13.68 4.96 1.54
CA CYS A 55 -13.58 4.97 0.09
C CYS A 55 -12.70 6.12 -0.42
N ASP A 56 -12.05 5.86 -1.55
CA ASP A 56 -11.39 6.87 -2.37
C ASP A 56 -12.42 7.89 -2.90
N PRO A 57 -12.18 9.20 -2.75
CA PRO A 57 -13.16 10.24 -3.11
C PRO A 57 -13.36 10.39 -4.62
N ASP A 58 -12.38 10.01 -5.44
CA ASP A 58 -12.44 10.22 -6.89
C ASP A 58 -13.27 9.13 -7.58
N SER A 59 -13.15 7.89 -7.11
CA SER A 59 -13.81 6.71 -7.69
C SER A 59 -15.02 6.21 -6.90
N GLY A 60 -15.11 6.54 -5.61
CA GLY A 60 -16.08 5.95 -4.69
C GLY A 60 -15.80 4.50 -4.31
N LEU A 61 -14.72 3.89 -4.82
CA LEU A 61 -14.32 2.53 -4.46
C LEU A 61 -13.57 2.51 -3.12
N PRO A 62 -13.55 1.38 -2.39
CA PRO A 62 -12.76 1.27 -1.17
C PRO A 62 -11.27 1.53 -1.43
N ASP A 63 -10.60 2.26 -0.55
CA ASP A 63 -9.17 2.58 -0.71
C ASP A 63 -8.29 1.33 -0.92
N LEU A 64 -8.61 0.24 -0.21
CA LEU A 64 -7.87 -1.01 -0.34
C LEU A 64 -8.00 -1.66 -1.73
N ALA A 65 -9.06 -1.36 -2.49
CA ALA A 65 -9.18 -1.82 -3.89
C ALA A 65 -8.07 -1.20 -4.75
N HIS A 66 -7.83 0.10 -4.59
CA HIS A 66 -6.78 0.81 -5.31
C HIS A 66 -5.39 0.46 -4.83
N ALA A 67 -5.19 0.28 -3.52
CA ALA A 67 -3.91 -0.18 -2.99
C ALA A 67 -3.53 -1.55 -3.58
N LEU A 68 -4.47 -2.50 -3.62
CA LEU A 68 -4.25 -3.81 -4.25
C LEU A 68 -4.00 -3.70 -5.76
N ALA A 69 -4.75 -2.86 -6.47
CA ALA A 69 -4.55 -2.63 -7.89
C ALA A 69 -3.17 -2.05 -8.20
N CYS A 70 -2.68 -1.10 -7.40
CA CYS A 70 -1.33 -0.54 -7.54
C CYS A 70 -0.26 -1.62 -7.40
N LEU A 71 -0.34 -2.46 -6.36
CA LEU A 71 0.61 -3.57 -6.16
C LEU A 71 0.53 -4.60 -7.30
N ALA A 72 -0.69 -4.92 -7.77
CA ALA A 72 -0.89 -5.83 -8.89
C ALA A 72 -0.25 -5.31 -10.18
N ILE A 73 -0.36 -4.00 -10.46
CA ILE A 73 0.26 -3.37 -11.64
C ILE A 73 1.78 -3.45 -11.56
N VAL A 74 2.38 -3.17 -10.41
CA VAL A 74 3.86 -3.26 -10.23
C VAL A 74 4.34 -4.69 -10.50
N VAL A 75 3.68 -5.69 -9.91
CA VAL A 75 4.03 -7.11 -10.08
C VAL A 75 3.87 -7.56 -11.54
N ASP A 76 2.77 -7.17 -12.20
CA ASP A 76 2.48 -7.62 -13.55
C ASP A 76 3.33 -6.88 -14.60
N ALA A 77 3.67 -5.61 -14.38
CA ALA A 77 4.60 -4.86 -15.22
C ALA A 77 6.04 -5.39 -15.12
N ASP A 78 6.47 -5.82 -13.93
CA ASP A 78 7.78 -6.47 -13.74
C ASP A 78 7.83 -7.78 -14.56
N ALA A 79 6.80 -8.61 -14.41
CA ALA A 79 6.66 -9.86 -15.18
C ALA A 79 6.57 -9.64 -16.69
N ALA A 80 5.98 -8.53 -17.14
CA ALA A 80 5.87 -8.15 -18.54
C ALA A 80 7.13 -7.45 -19.09
N GLY A 81 8.11 -7.12 -18.25
CA GLY A 81 9.33 -6.40 -18.65
C GLY A 81 9.11 -4.91 -18.97
N THR A 82 8.01 -4.32 -18.50
CA THR A 82 7.66 -2.91 -18.71
C THR A 82 7.87 -2.04 -17.47
N LEU A 83 8.22 -2.64 -16.33
CA LEU A 83 8.56 -1.90 -15.11
C LEU A 83 9.87 -1.14 -15.28
N ILE A 84 9.81 0.17 -15.09
CA ILE A 84 10.95 1.03 -14.81
C ILE A 84 11.16 1.00 -13.30
N ASP A 85 12.26 0.35 -12.90
CA ASP A 85 12.70 0.36 -11.51
C ASP A 85 13.39 1.70 -11.18
N ASP A 86 12.59 2.64 -10.69
CA ASP A 86 13.03 3.94 -10.17
C ASP A 86 12.83 4.05 -8.65
N ARG A 87 12.93 2.90 -7.94
CA ARG A 87 12.89 2.87 -6.48
C ARG A 87 14.02 3.72 -5.88
N ASP A 88 13.79 4.19 -4.66
CA ASP A 88 14.68 5.10 -3.94
C ASP A 88 16.13 4.56 -3.86
N TYR A 89 17.10 5.46 -4.05
CA TYR A 89 18.51 5.10 -4.19
C TYR A 89 19.26 5.26 -2.87
N ASN A 90 19.78 4.16 -2.35
CA ASN A 90 20.76 4.14 -1.25
C ASN A 90 20.36 4.96 -0.02
N SER A 91 19.10 4.91 0.40
CA SER A 91 18.59 5.66 1.56
C SER A 91 19.19 5.23 2.91
N GLY A 92 19.98 4.15 2.95
CA GLY A 92 20.48 3.56 4.19
C GLY A 92 19.38 2.96 5.08
N TYR A 93 18.14 2.90 4.58
CA TYR A 93 16.95 2.54 5.34
C TYR A 93 17.06 1.19 6.07
N PRO A 94 17.55 0.08 5.46
CA PRO A 94 17.66 -1.19 6.17
C PRO A 94 18.56 -1.11 7.41
N LYS A 95 19.70 -0.41 7.29
CA LYS A 95 20.62 -0.20 8.42
C LYS A 95 19.96 0.66 9.49
N PHE A 96 19.33 1.76 9.08
CA PHE A 96 18.66 2.67 10.00
C PHE A 96 17.54 1.99 10.79
N ILE A 97 16.69 1.18 10.14
CA ILE A 97 15.62 0.43 10.82
C ILE A 97 16.19 -0.59 11.82
N ALA A 98 17.25 -1.30 11.46
CA ALA A 98 17.88 -2.24 12.38
C ALA A 98 18.41 -1.51 13.63
N GLU A 99 19.07 -0.37 13.45
CA GLU A 99 19.57 0.47 14.55
C GLU A 99 18.44 1.06 15.39
N MET A 100 17.30 1.45 14.80
CA MET A 100 16.19 2.06 15.54
C MET A 100 15.32 1.02 16.26
N THR A 101 15.19 -0.20 15.72
CA THR A 101 14.34 -1.26 16.28
C THR A 101 14.73 -1.62 17.72
N GLN A 102 16.02 -1.54 18.08
CA GLN A 102 16.48 -1.80 19.45
C GLN A 102 15.86 -0.84 20.49
N HIS A 103 15.50 0.38 20.07
CA HIS A 103 14.89 1.36 20.97
C HIS A 103 13.45 1.00 21.34
N VAL A 104 12.76 0.14 20.59
CA VAL A 104 11.40 -0.32 20.92
C VAL A 104 11.39 -1.01 22.28
N LYS A 105 12.24 -2.03 22.46
CA LYS A 105 12.35 -2.77 23.72
C LYS A 105 12.82 -1.86 24.87
N ARG A 106 13.83 -1.03 24.62
CA ARG A 106 14.34 -0.08 25.63
C ARG A 106 13.25 0.87 26.14
N LEU A 107 12.40 1.39 25.26
CA LEU A 107 11.31 2.29 25.64
C LEU A 107 10.18 1.55 26.38
N GLN A 108 9.86 0.32 25.97
CA GLN A 108 8.92 -0.54 26.70
C GLN A 108 9.39 -0.81 28.13
N GLU A 109 10.68 -1.12 28.33
CA GLU A 109 11.26 -1.35 29.66
C GLU A 109 11.30 -0.07 30.50
N MET A 110 11.67 1.07 29.90
CA MET A 110 11.73 2.37 30.57
C MET A 110 10.38 2.85 31.10
N HIS A 111 9.29 2.47 30.45
CA HIS A 111 7.92 2.87 30.80
C HIS A 111 7.05 1.69 31.22
N ALA A 112 7.65 0.61 31.71
CA ALA A 112 6.93 -0.60 32.13
C ALA A 112 5.96 -0.37 33.30
N ASP A 113 6.11 0.74 34.03
CA ASP A 113 5.22 1.17 35.12
C ASP A 113 4.02 2.01 34.63
N LYS A 114 3.93 2.31 33.32
CA LYS A 114 2.88 3.16 32.75
C LYS A 114 1.78 2.33 32.09
N GLU A 115 0.53 2.69 32.37
CA GLU A 115 -0.67 2.08 31.79
C GLU A 115 -1.51 3.14 31.04
N PRO A 116 -0.99 3.72 29.93
CA PRO A 116 -1.73 4.72 29.18
C PRO A 116 -2.90 4.10 28.39
N ARG A 117 -4.00 4.83 28.25
CA ARG A 117 -5.09 4.45 27.33
C ARG A 117 -4.64 4.69 25.88
N HIS A 118 -4.77 3.66 25.04
CA HIS A 118 -4.58 3.78 23.58
C HIS A 118 -5.92 3.98 22.88
N PHE A 119 -6.01 5.00 22.05
CA PHE A 119 -7.22 5.36 21.30
C PHE A 119 -7.25 4.67 19.93
N THR A 120 -8.45 4.38 19.45
CA THR A 120 -8.72 3.72 18.17
C THR A 120 -9.84 4.45 17.43
N ILE A 121 -10.18 4.01 16.21
CA ILE A 121 -11.34 4.52 15.47
C ILE A 121 -12.67 4.39 16.26
N LYS A 122 -12.74 3.51 17.26
CA LYS A 122 -13.91 3.36 18.14
C LYS A 122 -14.11 4.55 19.09
N ASP A 123 -13.08 5.36 19.28
CA ASP A 123 -13.12 6.53 20.17
C ASP A 123 -13.47 7.83 19.42
N ALA A 124 -13.59 7.79 18.08
CA ALA A 124 -14.07 8.91 17.28
C ALA A 124 -15.61 9.02 17.41
N ALA A 125 -16.10 10.19 17.82
CA ALA A 125 -17.53 10.49 18.05
C ALA A 125 -18.36 10.49 16.76
#